data_AF-E2S2W8-F1
#
_entry.id   AF-E2S2W8-F1
#
_cell.length_a   1.000
_cell.length_b   1.000
_cell.length_c   1.000
_cell.angle_alpha   90.00
_cell.angle_beta   90.00
_cell.angle_gamma   90.00
#
_symmetry.space_group_name_H-M   'P 1'
#
loop_
_entity.id
_entity.type
_entity.pdbx_description
1 polymer ?
#
loop_
_entity_poly.entity_id
_entity_poly.type
_entity_poly.pdbx_seq_one_letter_code
_entity_poly.pdbx_strand_id
1 'polypeptide(L)'
;MPRKYSVEFKEKAVHQIIEMVRLESCSLQRAYTEVGELLGVSHHTLRAWYRDSASVRDDSDASGGETMEEELKRLRRENRELKRANGILKTASAFFAAELDRPTTK
;
A
#
# COMPACT_ATOMS: atom_id res chain seq x y z
N MET A 1 8.79 -25.35 -8.77
CA MET A 1 9.91 -24.73 -8.04
C MET A 1 9.38 -23.52 -7.28
N PRO A 2 9.72 -23.34 -5.99
CA PRO A 2 9.29 -22.17 -5.24
C PRO A 2 9.85 -20.90 -5.89
N ARG A 3 9.00 -19.88 -6.08
CA ARG A 3 9.45 -18.58 -6.61
C ARG A 3 10.41 -17.96 -5.58
N LYS A 4 11.63 -17.63 -5.99
CA LYS A 4 12.68 -17.03 -5.13
C LYS A 4 12.26 -15.73 -4.44
N TYR A 5 11.27 -15.01 -4.98
CA TYR A 5 10.78 -13.74 -4.46
C TYR A 5 9.24 -13.75 -4.45
N SER A 6 8.64 -13.27 -3.36
CA SER A 6 7.18 -13.10 -3.25
C SER A 6 6.68 -12.00 -4.19
N VAL A 7 5.40 -12.03 -4.52
CA VAL A 7 4.77 -11.01 -5.38
C VAL A 7 4.81 -9.64 -4.71
N GLU A 8 4.45 -9.56 -3.43
CA GLU A 8 4.50 -8.32 -2.65
C GLU A 8 5.90 -7.69 -2.62
N PHE A 9 6.96 -8.51 -2.54
CA PHE A 9 8.32 -7.99 -2.55
C PHE A 9 8.68 -7.36 -3.90
N LYS A 10 8.27 -7.98 -5.01
CA LYS A 10 8.48 -7.43 -6.35
C LYS A 10 7.74 -6.12 -6.55
N GLU A 11 6.48 -6.05 -6.10
CA GLU A 11 5.66 -4.84 -6.21
C GLU A 11 6.26 -3.69 -5.39
N LYS A 12 6.71 -3.95 -4.16
CA LYS A 12 7.40 -2.97 -3.33
C LYS A 12 8.69 -2.48 -3.97
N ALA A 13 9.50 -3.38 -4.54
CA ALA A 13 10.72 -3.02 -5.24
C ALA A 13 10.46 -2.11 -6.45
N VAL A 14 9.44 -2.45 -7.26
CA VAL A 14 9.02 -1.62 -8.40
C VAL A 14 8.49 -0.26 -7.94
N HIS A 15 7.68 -0.22 -6.88
CA HIS A 15 7.17 1.03 -6.33
C HIS A 15 8.31 1.95 -5.87
N GLN A 16 9.32 1.39 -5.20
CA GLN A 16 10.47 2.15 -4.75
C GLN A 16 11.28 2.73 -5.92
N ILE A 17 11.43 2.00 -7.03
CA ILE A 17 12.07 2.51 -8.25
C ILE A 17 11.28 3.71 -8.82
N ILE A 18 9.95 3.60 -8.89
CA ILE A 18 9.09 4.67 -9.41
C ILE A 18 9.19 5.92 -8.53
N GLU A 19 9.11 5.75 -7.20
CA GLU A 19 9.21 6.86 -6.26
C GLU A 19 10.59 7.52 -6.31
N MET A 20 11.67 6.74 -6.43
CA MET A 20 13.02 7.27 -6.56
C MET A 20 13.19 8.13 -7.81
N VAL A 21 12.73 7.63 -8.97
CA VAL A 21 12.75 8.40 -10.23
C VAL A 21 11.94 9.69 -10.09
N ARG A 22 10.81 9.64 -9.40
CA ARG A 22 9.93 10.79 -9.22
C ARG A 22 10.48 11.84 -8.25
N LEU A 23 11.06 11.41 -7.13
CA LEU A 23 11.55 12.29 -6.08
C LEU A 23 12.93 12.88 -6.42
N GLU A 24 13.84 12.05 -6.94
CA GLU A 24 15.21 12.46 -7.21
C GLU A 24 15.42 12.91 -8.66
N SER A 25 14.38 12.81 -9.51
CA SER A 25 14.47 13.09 -10.94
C SER A 25 15.63 12.35 -11.63
N CYS A 26 15.98 11.16 -11.12
CA CYS A 26 17.09 10.36 -11.61
C CYS A 26 16.67 9.46 -12.78
N SER A 27 17.64 8.96 -13.55
CA SER A 27 17.35 8.00 -14.63
C SER A 27 16.88 6.65 -14.07
N LEU A 28 16.06 5.93 -14.83
CA LEU A 28 15.65 4.56 -14.47
C LEU A 28 16.84 3.62 -14.24
N GLN A 29 17.92 3.78 -15.03
CA GLN A 29 19.14 2.99 -14.84
C GLN A 29 19.74 3.20 -13.45
N ARG A 30 19.87 4.47 -13.04
CA ARG A 30 20.38 4.81 -11.72
C ARG A 30 19.48 4.24 -10.60
N ALA A 31 18.17 4.37 -10.75
CA ALA A 31 17.22 3.82 -9.79
C ALA A 31 17.31 2.28 -9.67
N TYR A 32 17.50 1.55 -10.77
CA TYR A 32 17.69 0.09 -10.70
C TYR A 32 18.96 -0.31 -9.96
N THR A 33 20.05 0.44 -10.14
CA THR A 33 21.32 0.18 -9.46
C THR A 33 21.17 0.44 -7.97
N GLU A 34 20.68 1.61 -7.57
CA GLU A 34 20.58 1.99 -6.15
C GLU A 34 19.56 1.12 -5.39
N VAL A 35 18.39 0.85 -5.98
CA VAL A 35 17.41 -0.06 -5.36
C VAL A 35 17.92 -1.50 -5.35
N GLY A 36 18.70 -1.90 -6.36
CA GLY A 36 19.31 -3.22 -6.42
C GLY A 36 20.34 -3.44 -5.31
N GLU A 37 21.18 -2.45 -5.06
CA GLU A 37 22.14 -2.44 -3.95
C GLU A 37 21.42 -2.47 -2.60
N LEU A 38 20.34 -1.71 -2.43
CA LEU A 38 19.55 -1.66 -1.20
C LEU A 38 18.85 -2.99 -0.88
N LEU A 39 18.27 -3.64 -1.88
CA LEU A 39 17.46 -4.85 -1.72
C LEU A 39 18.26 -6.15 -1.91
N GLY A 40 19.53 -6.06 -2.32
CA GLY A 40 20.36 -7.22 -2.67
C GLY A 40 19.87 -7.96 -3.92
N VAL A 41 19.22 -7.24 -4.85
CA VAL A 41 18.64 -7.78 -6.09
C VAL A 41 19.39 -7.21 -7.29
N SER A 42 19.70 -8.04 -8.29
CA SER A 42 20.35 -7.54 -9.51
C SER A 42 19.48 -6.51 -10.23
N HIS A 43 20.10 -5.43 -10.70
CA HIS A 43 19.44 -4.40 -11.51
C HIS A 43 18.73 -4.97 -12.75
N HIS A 44 19.26 -6.05 -13.34
CA HIS A 44 18.63 -6.73 -14.48
C HIS A 44 17.29 -7.37 -14.10
N THR A 45 17.22 -7.93 -12.89
CA THR A 45 15.99 -8.52 -12.35
C THR A 45 14.96 -7.44 -12.03
N LEU A 46 15.38 -6.33 -11.42
CA LEU A 46 14.52 -5.19 -11.15
C LEU A 46 13.96 -4.57 -12.43
N ARG A 47 14.80 -4.43 -13.48
CA ARG A 47 14.36 -3.97 -14.80
C ARG A 47 13.31 -4.89 -15.41
N ALA A 48 13.46 -6.21 -15.27
CA ALA A 48 12.48 -7.16 -15.75
C ALA A 48 11.13 -7.00 -15.01
N TRP A 49 11.15 -6.88 -13.69
CA TRP A 49 9.93 -6.67 -12.91
C TRP A 49 9.25 -5.33 -13.21
N TYR A 50 10.03 -4.27 -13.40
CA TYR A 50 9.50 -2.97 -13.82
C TYR A 50 8.81 -3.08 -15.19
N ARG A 51 9.45 -3.73 -16.16
CA ARG A 51 8.86 -3.92 -17.49
C ARG A 51 7.58 -4.77 -17.44
N ASP A 52 7.61 -5.88 -16.70
CA ASP A 52 6.43 -6.74 -16.53
C ASP A 52 5.28 -5.97 -15.85
N SER A 53 5.58 -5.10 -14.88
CA SER A 53 4.57 -4.26 -14.24
C SER A 53 4.01 -3.16 -15.15
N ALA A 54 4.82 -2.66 -16.09
CA ALA A 54 4.42 -1.65 -17.07
C ALA A 54 3.56 -2.29 -18.17
N SER A 55 3.91 -3.49 -18.66
CA SER A 55 3.09 -4.21 -19.63
C SER A 55 1.75 -4.65 -19.03
N VAL A 56 1.72 -5.07 -17.76
CA VAL A 56 0.47 -5.37 -17.07
C VAL A 56 -0.39 -4.11 -16.95
N ARG A 57 0.20 -2.92 -16.77
CA ARG A 57 -0.53 -1.65 -16.78
C ARG A 57 -1.14 -1.33 -18.14
N ASP A 58 -0.37 -1.45 -19.22
CA ASP A 58 -0.86 -1.19 -20.58
C ASP A 58 -1.95 -2.20 -21.00
N ASP A 59 -1.85 -3.48 -20.60
CA ASP A 59 -2.91 -4.48 -20.83
C ASP A 59 -4.15 -4.27 -19.93
N SER A 60 -3.98 -3.74 -18.71
CA SER A 60 -5.10 -3.45 -17.80
C SER A 60 -5.91 -2.20 -18.18
N ASP A 61 -5.33 -1.25 -18.93
CA ASP A 61 -6.10 -0.16 -19.54
C ASP A 61 -6.96 -0.65 -20.72
N ALA A 62 -6.63 -1.82 -21.31
CA ALA A 62 -7.40 -2.45 -22.37
C ALA A 62 -8.45 -3.47 -21.87
N SER A 63 -8.33 -3.96 -20.63
CA SER A 63 -9.24 -4.94 -20.04
C SER A 63 -9.47 -4.61 -18.56
N GLY A 64 -10.66 -4.09 -18.25
CA GLY A 64 -11.06 -3.56 -16.94
C GLY A 64 -10.95 -4.55 -15.77
N GLY A 65 -9.72 -4.76 -15.29
CA GLY A 65 -9.41 -5.32 -13.98
C GLY A 65 -9.27 -4.19 -12.97
N GLU A 66 -9.91 -4.35 -11.81
CA GLU A 66 -10.03 -3.32 -10.77
C GLU A 66 -8.69 -2.63 -10.52
N THR A 67 -8.62 -1.36 -10.90
CA THR A 67 -7.38 -0.58 -10.82
C THR A 67 -7.00 -0.42 -9.35
N MET A 68 -5.70 -0.37 -9.05
CA MET A 68 -5.17 -0.01 -7.73
C MET A 68 -5.87 1.23 -7.14
N GLU A 69 -6.38 2.13 -8.00
CA GLU A 69 -7.18 3.30 -7.65
C GLU A 69 -8.60 2.95 -7.13
N GLU A 70 -9.26 1.95 -7.71
CA GLU A 70 -10.54 1.41 -7.23
C GLU A 70 -10.38 0.67 -5.90
N GLU A 71 -9.30 -0.09 -5.75
CA GLU A 71 -8.96 -0.72 -4.47
C GLU A 71 -8.64 0.34 -3.40
N LEU A 72 -7.86 1.37 -3.73
CA LEU A 72 -7.61 2.51 -2.84
C LEU A 72 -8.90 3.28 -2.48
N LYS A 73 -9.83 3.42 -3.42
CA LYS A 73 -11.12 4.09 -3.19
C LYS A 73 -12.04 3.24 -2.30
N ARG A 74 -12.06 1.92 -2.50
CA ARG A 74 -12.76 0.95 -1.65
C ARG A 74 -12.18 0.97 -0.23
N LEU A 75 -10.86 0.84 -0.09
CA LEU A 75 -10.16 0.89 1.20
C LEU A 75 -10.38 2.23 1.92
N ARG A 76 -10.37 3.37 1.21
CA ARG A 76 -10.69 4.68 1.80
C ARG A 76 -12.12 4.79 2.29
N ARG A 77 -13.09 4.16 1.60
CA ARG A 77 -14.49 4.12 2.05
C ARG A 77 -14.62 3.29 3.32
N GLU A 78 -14.03 2.11 3.32
CA GLU A 78 -14.02 1.19 4.47
C GLU A 78 -13.34 1.82 5.70
N ASN A 79 -12.23 2.53 5.51
CA ASN A 79 -11.54 3.23 6.59
C ASN A 79 -12.39 4.37 7.22
N ARG A 80 -13.20 5.07 6.42
CA ARG A 80 -14.11 6.10 6.93
C ARG A 80 -15.23 5.51 7.76
N GLU A 81 -15.82 4.40 7.31
CA GLU A 81 -16.88 3.70 8.04
C GLU A 81 -16.36 3.14 9.36
N LEU A 82 -15.18 2.51 9.36
CA LEU A 82 -14.51 2.03 10.57
C LEU A 82 -14.19 3.15 11.58
N LYS A 83 -13.78 4.33 11.11
CA LYS A 83 -13.57 5.50 11.98
C LYS A 83 -14.88 6.01 12.57
N ARG A 84 -15.97 5.98 11.81
CA ARG A 84 -17.31 6.37 12.30
C ARG A 84 -17.82 5.42 13.37
N ALA A 85 -17.70 4.11 13.14
CA ALA A 85 -18.07 3.07 14.10
C ALA A 85 -17.24 3.19 15.40
N ASN A 86 -15.92 3.39 15.28
CA ASN A 86 -15.06 3.63 16.44
C ASN A 86 -15.42 4.92 17.20
N GLY A 87 -15.90 5.96 16.51
CA GLY A 87 -16.41 7.16 17.15
C GLY A 87 -17.61 6.87 18.06
N ILE A 88 -18.60 6.14 17.54
CA ILE A 88 -19.79 5.76 18.30
C ILE A 88 -19.43 4.87 19.49
N LEU A 89 -18.57 3.88 19.28
CA LEU A 89 -18.11 2.99 20.35
C LEU A 89 -17.37 3.76 21.44
N LYS A 90 -16.47 4.69 21.08
CA LYS A 90 -15.78 5.55 22.06
C LYS A 90 -16.74 6.44 22.83
N THR A 91 -17.74 7.03 22.17
CA THR A 91 -18.75 7.84 22.86
C THR A 91 -19.63 7.01 23.79
N ALA A 92 -20.00 5.79 23.39
CA ALA A 92 -20.74 4.87 24.25
C ALA A 92 -19.90 4.43 25.45
N SER A 93 -18.64 4.05 25.24
CA SER A 93 -17.71 3.71 26.33
C SER A 93 -17.49 4.87 27.29
N ALA A 94 -17.38 6.11 26.79
CA ALA A 94 -17.24 7.30 27.63
C ALA A 94 -18.52 7.58 28.44
N PHE A 95 -19.70 7.37 27.85
CA PHE A 95 -20.99 7.51 28.54
C PHE A 95 -21.13 6.50 29.68
N PHE A 96 -20.86 5.21 29.43
CA PHE A 96 -20.91 4.18 30.45
C PHE A 96 -19.83 4.35 31.53
N ALA A 97 -18.63 4.81 31.17
CA ALA A 97 -17.58 5.10 32.14
C ALA A 97 -17.97 6.27 33.08
N ALA A 98 -18.63 7.31 32.56
CA ALA A 98 -19.15 8.42 33.37
C ALA A 98 -20.32 8.00 34.28
N GLU A 99 -21.09 6.98 33.89
CA GLU A 99 -22.17 6.42 34.70
C GLU A 99 -21.63 5.55 35.86
N LEU A 100 -20.49 4.86 35.64
CA LEU A 100 -19.78 4.08 36.67
C LEU A 100 -19.08 4.95 37.73
N ASP A 101 -18.66 6.17 37.36
CA ASP A 101 -17.93 7.08 38.26
C ASP A 101 -18.87 7.94 39.14
N ARG A 102 -20.18 7.78 38.97
CA ARG A 102 -21.18 8.43 39.83
C ARG A 102 -21.39 7.56 41.08
N PRO A 103 -21.05 8.02 42.31
CA PRO A 103 -21.27 7.21 43.49
C PRO A 103 -22.77 6.93 43.62
N THR A 104 -23.13 5.65 43.60
CA THR A 104 -24.48 5.20 43.90
C THR A 104 -24.70 5.41 45.40
N THR A 105 -25.16 6.60 45.77
CA THR A 105 -25.66 6.84 47.12
C THR A 105 -26.95 6.04 47.26
N LYS A 106 -26.85 4.86 47.89
CA LYS A 106 -28.00 4.16 48.48
C LYS A 106 -28.50 4.92 49.70
#